data_AF-C8PP52-F1
#
_entry.id   AF-C8PP52-F1
#
_cell.length_a   1.000
_cell.length_b   1.000
_cell.length_c   1.000
_cell.angle_alpha   90.00
_cell.angle_beta   90.00
_cell.angle_gamma   90.00
#
_symmetry.space_group_name_H-M   'P 1'
#
loop_
_entity.id
_entity.type
_entity.pdbx_description
1 polymer ?
#
loop_
_entity_poly.entity_id
_entity_poly.type
_entity_poly.pdbx_seq_one_letter_code
_entity_poly.pdbx_strand_id
1 'polypeptide(L)' 'MNLDNTGRELNGLLAAMNFFKVREGLILTKDSHDLFVKEDKKITIMPAWDYFG' A
#
# COMPACT_ATOMS: atom_id res chain seq x y z
N MET A 1 0.39 -15.01 -4.74
CA MET A 1 0.00 -13.80 -5.50
C MET A 1 0.83 -13.77 -6.78
N ASN A 2 0.22 -13.62 -7.95
CA ASN A 2 0.97 -13.43 -9.21
C ASN A 2 1.70 -12.08 -9.10
N LEU A 3 3.03 -12.08 -9.26
CA LEU A 3 3.90 -10.90 -9.11
C LEU A 3 3.47 -9.70 -9.98
N ASP A 4 2.80 -9.98 -11.10
CA ASP A 4 2.29 -8.98 -12.04
C ASP A 4 1.11 -8.15 -11.48
N ASN A 5 0.27 -8.74 -10.62
CA ASN A 5 -0.88 -8.03 -10.06
C ASN A 5 -0.47 -7.02 -8.97
N THR A 6 0.48 -7.40 -8.12
CA THR A 6 0.95 -6.56 -7.01
C THR A 6 1.57 -5.26 -7.51
N GLY A 7 2.34 -5.32 -8.61
CA GLY A 7 2.94 -4.12 -9.20
C GLY A 7 1.90 -3.12 -9.72
N ARG A 8 0.83 -3.60 -10.35
CA ARG A 8 -0.26 -2.74 -10.85
C ARG A 8 -1.02 -2.04 -9.72
N GLU A 9 -1.36 -2.77 -8.67
CA GLU A 9 -2.10 -2.23 -7.52
C GLU A 9 -1.27 -1.17 -6.79
N LEU A 10 0.00 -1.44 -6.55
CA LEU A 10 0.91 -0.50 -5.90
C LEU A 10 1.12 0.77 -6.73
N ASN A 11 1.29 0.64 -8.05
CA ASN A 11 1.44 1.79 -8.95
C ASN A 11 0.16 2.64 -9.00
N GLY A 12 -1.02 2.02 -8.99
CA GLY A 12 -2.29 2.74 -8.91
C GLY A 12 -2.43 3.54 -7.61
N LEU A 13 -2.08 2.95 -6.48
CA LEU A 13 -2.09 3.64 -5.18
C LEU A 13 -1.07 4.79 -5.16
N LEU A 14 0.16 4.57 -5.63
CA LEU A 14 1.17 5.63 -5.73
C LEU A 14 0.71 6.80 -6.61
N ALA A 15 0.06 6.51 -7.74
CA ALA A 15 -0.51 7.55 -8.62
C ALA A 15 -1.59 8.37 -7.90
N ALA A 16 -2.49 7.72 -7.15
CA ALA A 16 -3.47 8.41 -6.32
C ALA A 16 -2.80 9.25 -5.22
N MET A 17 -1.81 8.69 -4.52
CA MET A 17 -1.08 9.42 -3.47
C MET A 17 -0.41 10.69 -4.01
N ASN A 18 0.16 10.61 -5.21
CA ASN A 18 0.74 11.77 -5.90
C ASN A 18 -0.32 12.81 -6.29
N PHE A 19 -1.45 12.37 -6.85
CA PHE A 19 -2.56 13.25 -7.22
C PHE A 19 -3.12 14.01 -6.01
N PHE A 20 -3.35 13.31 -4.90
CA PHE A 20 -3.86 13.89 -3.65
C PHE A 20 -2.77 14.54 -2.77
N LYS A 21 -1.51 14.47 -3.19
CA LYS A 21 -0.34 15.02 -2.47
C LYS A 21 -0.18 14.47 -1.03
N VAL A 22 -0.59 13.24 -0.79
CA VAL A 22 -0.41 12.54 0.50
C VAL A 22 0.90 11.78 0.51
N ARG A 23 1.52 11.64 1.69
CA ARG A 23 2.79 10.91 1.86
C ARG A 23 2.60 9.47 2.33
N GLU A 24 1.48 9.17 2.97
CA GLU A 24 1.21 7.86 3.57
C GLU A 24 0.01 7.21 2.90
N GLY A 25 0.15 5.93 2.58
CA GLY A 25 -0.88 5.05 2.06
C GLY A 25 -0.99 3.79 2.90
N LEU A 26 -2.16 3.16 2.86
CA LEU A 26 -2.46 1.93 3.60
C LEU A 26 -3.13 0.93 2.67
N ILE A 27 -2.64 -0.31 2.66
CA ILE A 27 -3.27 -1.44 2.00
C ILE A 27 -3.66 -2.45 3.08
N LEU A 28 -4.95 -2.73 3.19
CA LEU A 28 -5.46 -3.75 4.08
C LEU A 28 -5.49 -5.11 3.37
N THR A 29 -4.92 -6.11 4.01
CA THR A 29 -4.87 -7.49 3.50
C THR A 29 -5.55 -8.46 4.46
N LYS A 30 -5.56 -9.75 4.13
CA LYS A 30 -6.09 -10.79 5.03
C LYS A 30 -5.10 -11.15 6.14
N ASP A 31 -3.81 -11.19 5.83
CA ASP A 31 -2.79 -11.85 6.66
C ASP A 31 -1.34 -11.39 6.37
N SER A 32 -1.14 -10.33 5.58
CA SER A 32 0.19 -9.89 5.16
C SER A 32 0.57 -8.55 5.78
N HIS A 33 1.78 -8.49 6.32
CA HIS A 33 2.46 -7.28 6.77
C HIS A 33 3.64 -6.98 5.85
N ASP A 34 3.72 -5.74 5.34
CA ASP A 34 4.84 -5.29 4.52
C ASP A 34 4.93 -3.76 4.56
N LEU A 35 6.08 -3.22 4.16
CA LEU A 35 6.33 -1.81 4.09
C LEU A 35 7.01 -1.45 2.77
N PHE A 36 6.32 -0.65 1.97
CA PHE A 36 6.87 -0.12 0.74
C PHE A 36 7.25 1.36 0.91
N VAL A 37 8.51 1.69 0.65
CA VAL A 37 9.03 3.06 0.69
C VAL A 37 9.59 3.42 -0.68
N LYS A 38 9.14 4.55 -1.23
CA LYS A 38 9.66 5.11 -2.48
C LYS A 38 9.67 6.62 -2.40
N GLU A 39 10.85 7.21 -2.57
CA GLU A 39 11.06 8.66 -2.43
C GLU A 39 10.55 9.19 -1.06
N ASP A 40 9.59 10.12 -1.05
CA ASP A 40 8.96 10.66 0.16
C ASP A 40 7.63 9.95 0.53
N LYS A 41 7.32 8.83 -0.15
CA LYS A 41 6.08 8.08 0.02
C LYS A 41 6.30 6.79 0.81
N LYS A 42 5.34 6.50 1.69
CA LYS A 42 5.28 5.30 2.51
C LYS A 42 3.93 4.61 2.31
N ILE A 43 3.94 3.33 1.95
CA ILE A 43 2.74 2.50 1.89
C ILE A 43 2.91 1.38 2.90
N THR A 44 2.03 1.36 3.90
CA THR A 44 1.98 0.28 4.89
C THR A 44 0.99 -0.77 4.40
N ILE A 45 1.40 -2.03 4.43
CA ILE A 45 0.54 -3.16 4.12
C ILE A 45 0.33 -3.91 5.43
N MET A 46 -0.92 -4.11 5.86
CA MET A 46 -1.19 -4.86 7.09
C MET A 46 -2.55 -5.58 7.03
N PRO A 47 -2.77 -6.62 7.84
CA PRO A 47 -4.05 -7.29 7.90
C PRO A 47 -5.15 -6.37 8.42
N ALA A 48 -6.36 -6.48 7.85
CA ALA A 48 -7.51 -5.67 8.28
C ALA A 48 -7.84 -5.86 9.76
N TRP A 49 -7.72 -7.09 10.28
CA TRP A 49 -7.98 -7.38 11.69
C TRP A 49 -6.97 -6.74 12.64
N ASP A 50 -5.75 -6.44 12.18
CA ASP A 50 -4.74 -5.75 12.99
C ASP A 50 -4.98 -4.23 12.99
N TYR A 51 -5.60 -3.70 11.94
CA TYR A 51 -5.97 -2.28 11.85
C TYR A 51 -7.25 -1.95 12.63
N PHE A 52 -8.24 -2.85 12.62
CA PHE A 52 -9.55 -2.65 13.27
C PHE A 52 -9.68 -3.34 14.64
N GLY A 53 -8.68 -4.15 15.02
CA GLY A 53 -8.67 -4.95 16.25
C GLY A 53 -8.32 -4.18 17.51
#